data_AF-A0A918JL81-F1
#
_entry.id   AF-A0A918JL81-F1
#
_cell.length_a   1.000
_cell.length_b   1.000
_cell.length_c   1.000
_cell.angle_alpha   90.00
_cell.angle_beta   90.00
_cell.angle_gamma   90.00
#
_symmetry.space_group_name_H-M   'P 1'
#
loop_
_entity.id
_entity.type
_entity.pdbx_description
1 polymer ?
#
loop_
_entity_poly.entity_id
_entity_poly.type
_entity_poly.pdbx_seq_one_letter_code
_entity_poly.pdbx_strand_id
1 'polypeptide(L)'
;MSNNKLNTFARVRALKDWRAVTFSAALLERMLPNYLLFCELTGFDDGKACRTCLDLIWESVSAPKSKINFAVQLEKVETATPDTADFDNYGVYPAIDAAIALAATINLITGEDTQGAVVTSKLSQGSVEAYLLANGEADDASVKHHPLMEFEVEVQQALLDELERDAARAKVIANARHIALEAGISNIGLALNDD
;
A
#
# COMPACT_ATOMS: atom_id res chain seq x y z
N MET A 1 -8.44 -27.61 20.08
CA MET A 1 -9.26 -26.43 19.74
C MET A 1 -8.48 -25.65 18.70
N SER A 2 -8.82 -25.81 17.41
CA SER A 2 -8.15 -25.08 16.33
C SER A 2 -8.54 -23.60 16.46
N ASN A 3 -7.61 -22.81 16.99
CA ASN A 3 -7.76 -21.36 17.10
C ASN A 3 -7.86 -20.83 15.67
N ASN A 4 -9.07 -20.54 15.20
CA ASN A 4 -9.35 -20.11 13.84
C ASN A 4 -8.89 -18.66 13.68
N LYS A 5 -7.55 -18.46 13.65
CA LYS A 5 -6.93 -17.17 13.34
C LYS A 5 -7.29 -16.88 11.88
N LEU A 6 -8.11 -15.85 11.66
CA LEU A 6 -8.43 -15.36 10.32
C LEU A 6 -7.12 -15.16 9.53
N ASN A 7 -7.08 -15.59 8.26
CA ASN A 7 -5.94 -15.25 7.39
C ASN A 7 -5.86 -13.73 7.19
N THR A 8 -4.72 -13.20 6.75
CA THR A 8 -4.46 -11.75 6.61
C THR A 8 -5.64 -11.00 6.00
N PHE A 9 -6.13 -11.45 4.84
CA PHE A 9 -7.22 -10.77 4.12
C PHE A 9 -8.56 -10.81 4.85
N ALA A 10 -8.84 -11.86 5.63
CA ALA A 10 -10.05 -11.93 6.44
C ALA A 10 -10.00 -10.94 7.62
N ARG A 11 -8.83 -10.72 8.23
CA ARG A 11 -8.63 -9.66 9.24
C ARG A 11 -8.74 -8.27 8.61
N VAL A 12 -8.09 -8.04 7.47
CA VAL A 12 -8.19 -6.76 6.73
C VAL A 12 -9.64 -6.43 6.38
N ARG A 13 -10.43 -7.41 5.91
CA ARG A 13 -11.85 -7.22 5.61
C ARG A 13 -12.68 -6.82 6.83
N ALA A 14 -12.26 -7.19 8.04
CA ALA A 14 -12.95 -6.85 9.27
C ALA A 14 -12.64 -5.42 9.76
N LEU A 15 -11.56 -4.78 9.26
CA LEU A 15 -11.27 -3.39 9.54
C LEU A 15 -12.38 -2.49 8.96
N LYS A 16 -12.71 -1.41 9.69
CA LYS A 16 -13.73 -0.44 9.27
C LYS A 16 -13.26 0.99 9.47
N ASP A 17 -13.92 1.90 8.77
CA ASP A 17 -13.74 3.35 8.89
C ASP A 17 -12.26 3.75 8.75
N TRP A 18 -11.81 4.67 9.61
CA TRP A 18 -10.44 5.16 9.65
C TRP A 18 -9.38 4.06 9.82
N ARG A 19 -9.72 2.89 10.38
CA ARG A 19 -8.74 1.80 10.55
C ARG A 19 -8.41 1.13 9.22
N ALA A 20 -9.41 0.88 8.38
CA ALA A 20 -9.19 0.32 7.04
C ALA A 20 -8.42 1.29 6.14
N VAL A 21 -8.72 2.59 6.25
CA VAL A 21 -7.98 3.64 5.52
C VAL A 21 -6.54 3.75 6.04
N THR A 22 -6.33 3.71 7.36
CA THR A 22 -4.98 3.75 7.97
C THR A 22 -4.13 2.55 7.55
N PHE A 23 -4.72 1.34 7.51
CA PHE A 23 -4.05 0.15 7.00
C PHE A 23 -3.55 0.35 5.57
N SER A 24 -4.44 0.85 4.70
CA SER A 24 -4.13 1.05 3.28
C SER A 24 -3.06 2.13 3.10
N ALA A 25 -3.17 3.25 3.83
CA ALA A 25 -2.18 4.32 3.82
C ALA A 25 -0.79 3.85 4.27
N ALA A 26 -0.72 3.01 5.32
CA ALA A 26 0.52 2.43 5.80
C ALA A 26 1.19 1.52 4.76
N LEU A 27 0.42 0.68 4.04
CA LEU A 27 0.99 -0.11 2.94
C LEU A 27 1.40 0.76 1.75
N LEU A 28 0.64 1.80 1.45
CA LEU A 28 0.98 2.74 0.38
C LEU A 28 2.29 3.48 0.64
N GLU A 29 2.67 3.76 1.89
CA GLU A 29 4.00 4.29 2.21
C GLU A 29 5.12 3.33 1.79
N ARG A 30 4.86 2.02 1.77
CA ARG A 30 5.80 0.99 1.34
C ARG A 30 5.74 0.72 -0.17
N MET A 31 4.61 0.99 -0.82
CA MET A 31 4.43 0.74 -2.26
C MET A 31 4.84 1.93 -3.13
N LEU A 32 4.53 3.16 -2.70
CA LEU A 32 4.78 4.39 -3.44
C LEU A 32 6.25 4.62 -3.83
N PRO A 33 7.26 4.22 -3.04
CA PRO A 33 8.67 4.31 -3.45
C PRO A 33 8.97 3.61 -4.78
N ASN A 34 8.28 2.52 -5.09
CA ASN A 34 8.44 1.83 -6.38
C ASN A 34 7.97 2.71 -7.55
N TYR A 35 6.84 3.40 -7.37
CA TYR A 35 6.30 4.33 -8.35
C TYR A 35 7.21 5.55 -8.54
N LEU A 36 7.74 6.10 -7.44
CA LEU A 36 8.64 7.25 -7.48
C LEU A 36 9.94 6.92 -8.23
N LEU A 37 10.55 5.77 -7.94
CA LEU A 37 11.74 5.31 -8.66
C LEU A 37 11.45 5.08 -10.15
N PHE A 38 10.30 4.47 -10.47
CA PHE A 38 9.87 4.32 -11.86
C PHE A 38 9.77 5.68 -12.58
N CYS A 39 9.14 6.67 -11.95
CA CYS A 39 9.02 8.02 -12.50
C CYS A 39 10.40 8.67 -12.71
N GLU A 40 11.29 8.56 -11.72
CA GLU A 40 12.66 9.10 -11.81
C GLU A 40 13.45 8.49 -12.97
N LEU A 41 13.39 7.17 -13.13
CA LEU A 41 14.18 6.46 -14.15
C LEU A 41 13.64 6.61 -15.57
N THR A 42 12.33 6.84 -15.72
CA THR A 42 11.66 6.90 -17.03
C THR A 42 11.31 8.31 -17.48
N GLY A 43 11.23 9.27 -16.56
CA GLY A 43 10.71 10.61 -16.83
C GLY A 43 9.22 10.64 -17.14
N PHE A 44 8.46 9.61 -16.74
CA PHE A 44 7.03 9.47 -17.02
C PHE A 44 6.17 10.57 -16.37
N ASP A 45 6.39 10.81 -15.07
CA ASP A 45 5.68 11.79 -14.25
C ASP A 45 6.67 12.39 -13.23
N ASP A 46 6.27 13.39 -12.44
CA ASP A 46 7.09 13.95 -11.37
C ASP A 46 6.85 13.27 -10.01
N GLY A 47 5.96 12.27 -9.93
CA GLY A 47 5.66 11.52 -8.72
C GLY A 47 4.71 12.24 -7.76
N LYS A 48 4.46 13.53 -7.99
CA LYS A 48 3.86 14.43 -7.01
C LYS A 48 2.39 14.17 -6.82
N ALA A 49 1.67 13.79 -7.89
CA ALA A 49 0.25 13.49 -7.83
C ALA A 49 -0.03 12.35 -6.83
N CYS A 50 0.68 11.23 -6.98
CA CYS A 50 0.54 10.06 -6.12
C CYS A 50 0.98 10.32 -4.66
N ARG A 51 2.12 11.02 -4.45
CA ARG A 51 2.57 11.41 -3.09
C ARG A 51 1.59 12.34 -2.40
N THR A 52 1.12 13.38 -3.10
CA THR A 52 0.12 14.32 -2.57
C THR A 52 -1.18 13.60 -2.21
N CYS A 53 -1.60 12.64 -3.04
CA CYS A 53 -2.78 11.83 -2.75
C CYS A 53 -2.60 11.03 -1.45
N LEU A 54 -1.45 10.38 -1.25
CA LEU A 54 -1.18 9.64 0.00
C LEU A 54 -1.17 10.57 1.22
N ASP A 55 -0.61 11.77 1.09
CA ASP A 55 -0.62 12.77 2.18
C ASP A 55 -2.04 13.19 2.55
N LEU A 56 -2.91 13.40 1.56
CA LEU A 56 -4.33 13.71 1.77
C LEU A 56 -5.10 12.53 2.38
N ILE A 57 -4.76 11.30 2.03
CA ILE A 57 -5.31 10.10 2.68
C ILE A 57 -4.94 10.10 4.17
N TRP A 58 -3.69 10.38 4.52
CA TRP A 58 -3.26 10.51 5.93
C TRP A 58 -3.93 11.67 6.66
N GLU A 59 -4.12 12.80 5.98
CA GLU A 59 -4.87 13.93 6.52
C GLU A 59 -6.31 13.52 6.83
N SER A 60 -6.97 12.75 5.96
CA SER A 60 -8.37 12.34 6.16
C SER A 60 -8.60 11.53 7.44
N VAL A 61 -7.64 10.70 7.85
CA VAL A 61 -7.74 9.89 9.08
C VAL A 61 -7.29 10.65 10.33
N SER A 62 -6.37 11.60 10.19
CA SER A 62 -5.81 12.40 11.29
C SER A 62 -6.67 13.62 11.62
N ALA A 63 -7.27 14.23 10.60
CA ALA A 63 -8.13 15.41 10.67
C ALA A 63 -9.48 15.12 9.98
N PRO A 64 -10.39 14.35 10.63
CA PRO A 64 -11.64 13.89 10.01
C PRO A 64 -12.65 15.01 9.66
N LYS A 65 -12.32 16.27 9.95
CA LYS A 65 -13.10 17.45 9.55
C LYS A 65 -12.59 18.11 8.27
N SER A 66 -11.44 17.68 7.75
CA SER A 66 -10.87 18.20 6.51
C SER A 66 -11.80 17.91 5.33
N LYS A 67 -11.98 18.92 4.48
CA LYS A 67 -12.80 18.81 3.26
C LYS A 67 -11.89 18.57 2.07
N ILE A 68 -11.60 17.31 1.79
CA ILE A 68 -10.74 16.88 0.70
C ILE A 68 -11.63 16.46 -0.47
N ASN A 69 -11.35 16.98 -1.67
CA ASN A 69 -12.03 16.55 -2.88
C ASN A 69 -11.32 15.31 -3.46
N PHE A 70 -11.73 14.14 -3.00
CA PHE A 70 -11.15 12.86 -3.42
C PHE A 70 -11.47 12.49 -4.87
N ALA A 71 -12.55 12.99 -5.47
CA ALA A 71 -12.84 12.76 -6.88
C ALA A 71 -11.73 13.38 -7.77
N VAL A 72 -11.30 14.60 -7.46
CA VAL A 72 -10.19 15.24 -8.19
C VAL A 72 -8.85 14.54 -7.93
N GLN A 73 -8.65 13.96 -6.74
CA GLN A 73 -7.43 13.18 -6.50
C GLN A 73 -7.45 11.86 -7.28
N LEU A 74 -8.62 11.23 -7.41
CA LEU A 74 -8.77 10.01 -8.19
C LEU A 74 -8.43 10.26 -9.67
N GLU A 75 -9.00 11.30 -10.28
CA GLU A 75 -8.68 11.68 -11.68
C GLU A 75 -7.18 11.92 -11.88
N LYS A 76 -6.51 12.54 -10.91
CA LYS A 76 -5.05 12.77 -10.96
C LYS A 76 -4.27 11.46 -10.85
N VAL A 77 -4.66 10.56 -9.96
CA VAL A 77 -4.01 9.24 -9.82
C VAL A 77 -4.20 8.43 -11.10
N GLU A 78 -5.40 8.42 -11.68
CA GLU A 78 -5.68 7.73 -12.95
C GLU A 78 -4.84 8.30 -14.10
N THR A 79 -4.74 9.62 -14.19
CA THR A 79 -3.87 10.28 -15.19
C THR A 79 -2.40 9.95 -14.99
N ALA A 80 -1.97 9.82 -13.72
CA ALA A 80 -0.60 9.49 -13.35
C ALA A 80 -0.34 7.97 -13.31
N THR A 81 -1.27 7.12 -13.80
CA THR A 81 -1.06 5.67 -13.87
C THR A 81 -0.42 5.31 -15.23
N PRO A 82 0.76 4.66 -15.26
CA PRO A 82 1.40 4.29 -16.51
C PRO A 82 0.73 3.08 -17.19
N ASP A 83 0.93 2.93 -18.49
CA ASP A 83 0.50 1.77 -19.27
C ASP A 83 1.70 0.84 -19.56
N THR A 84 1.51 -0.47 -19.40
CA THR A 84 2.57 -1.44 -19.68
C THR A 84 2.98 -1.51 -21.15
N ALA A 85 2.12 -1.03 -22.07
CA ALA A 85 2.44 -0.96 -23.49
C ALA A 85 3.53 0.08 -23.82
N ASP A 86 3.74 1.06 -22.95
CA ASP A 86 4.67 2.18 -23.18
C ASP A 86 6.06 1.95 -22.53
N PHE A 87 6.24 0.89 -21.73
CA PHE A 87 7.45 0.65 -20.97
C PHE A 87 7.90 -0.81 -20.98
N ASP A 88 9.17 -1.02 -21.33
CA ASP A 88 9.81 -2.35 -21.36
C ASP A 88 10.49 -2.75 -20.03
N ASN A 89 10.55 -1.84 -19.05
CA ASN A 89 11.21 -2.09 -17.77
C ASN A 89 10.22 -2.66 -16.74
N TYR A 90 10.71 -3.56 -15.87
CA TYR A 90 9.88 -4.18 -14.85
C TYR A 90 9.27 -3.18 -13.86
N GLY A 91 9.90 -2.02 -13.65
CA GLY A 91 9.45 -1.01 -12.70
C GLY A 91 8.02 -0.50 -12.95
N VAL A 92 7.50 -0.65 -14.16
CA VAL A 92 6.11 -0.26 -14.50
C VAL A 92 5.07 -1.04 -13.69
N TYR A 93 5.30 -2.32 -13.40
CA TYR A 93 4.32 -3.17 -12.69
C TYR A 93 4.09 -2.73 -11.24
N PRO A 94 5.12 -2.62 -10.37
CA PRO A 94 4.92 -2.13 -9.00
C PRO A 94 4.51 -0.66 -8.95
N ALA A 95 4.80 0.14 -9.99
CA ALA A 95 4.28 1.50 -10.12
C ALA A 95 2.75 1.50 -10.34
N ILE A 96 2.25 0.66 -11.26
CA ILE A 96 0.81 0.46 -11.49
C ILE A 96 0.13 -0.03 -10.20
N ASP A 97 0.71 -1.03 -9.51
CA ASP A 97 0.13 -1.57 -8.27
C ASP A 97 -0.03 -0.49 -7.20
N ALA A 98 0.94 0.42 -7.05
CA ALA A 98 0.85 1.55 -6.12
C ALA A 98 -0.26 2.54 -6.52
N ALA A 99 -0.40 2.86 -7.80
CA ALA A 99 -1.44 3.76 -8.30
C ALA A 99 -2.85 3.14 -8.14
N ILE A 100 -3.03 1.85 -8.45
CA ILE A 100 -4.29 1.13 -8.24
C ILE A 100 -4.62 1.06 -6.74
N ALA A 101 -3.64 0.83 -5.87
CA ALA A 101 -3.85 0.84 -4.43
C ALA A 101 -4.30 2.22 -3.90
N LEU A 102 -3.76 3.31 -4.46
CA LEU A 102 -4.25 4.67 -4.16
C LEU A 102 -5.72 4.84 -4.56
N ALA A 103 -6.06 4.48 -5.81
CA ALA A 103 -7.43 4.55 -6.31
C ALA A 103 -8.40 3.69 -5.46
N ALA A 104 -8.01 2.46 -5.13
CA ALA A 104 -8.80 1.59 -4.26
C ALA A 104 -8.99 2.18 -2.85
N THR A 105 -7.97 2.85 -2.30
CA THR A 105 -8.07 3.54 -1.02
C THR A 105 -8.98 4.77 -1.09
N ILE A 106 -8.96 5.51 -2.19
CA ILE A 106 -9.91 6.60 -2.44
C ILE A 106 -11.34 6.08 -2.45
N ASN A 107 -11.61 5.00 -3.21
CA ASN A 107 -12.94 4.41 -3.29
C ASN A 107 -13.43 3.87 -1.94
N LEU A 108 -12.52 3.40 -1.09
CA LEU A 108 -12.82 3.08 0.30
C LEU A 108 -13.23 4.31 1.11
N ILE A 109 -12.52 5.43 0.95
CA ILE A 109 -12.82 6.69 1.67
C ILE A 109 -14.15 7.29 1.23
N THR A 110 -14.44 7.28 -0.07
CA THR A 110 -15.70 7.82 -0.64
C THR A 110 -16.89 6.90 -0.39
N GLY A 111 -16.65 5.64 -0.03
CA GLY A 111 -17.67 4.62 0.21
C GLY A 111 -18.16 3.94 -1.07
N GLU A 112 -17.51 4.17 -2.21
CA GLU A 112 -17.80 3.50 -3.48
C GLU A 112 -17.41 2.02 -3.46
N ASP A 113 -16.28 1.68 -2.81
CA ASP A 113 -15.88 0.29 -2.60
C ASP A 113 -15.28 0.04 -1.21
N THR A 114 -16.04 -0.67 -0.37
CA THR A 114 -15.62 -1.07 0.98
C THR A 114 -14.46 -2.08 1.01
N GLN A 115 -14.09 -2.69 -0.12
CA GLN A 115 -13.00 -3.67 -0.21
C GLN A 115 -11.63 -3.03 -0.48
N GLY A 116 -11.52 -1.70 -0.60
CA GLY A 116 -10.27 -1.04 -0.97
C GLY A 116 -9.04 -1.42 -0.12
N ALA A 117 -9.21 -1.66 1.19
CA ALA A 117 -8.12 -2.14 2.05
C ALA A 117 -7.67 -3.57 1.72
N VAL A 118 -8.61 -4.45 1.36
CA VAL A 118 -8.30 -5.82 0.94
C VAL A 118 -7.59 -5.80 -0.43
N VAL A 119 -8.02 -4.92 -1.34
CA VAL A 119 -7.36 -4.73 -2.63
C VAL A 119 -5.92 -4.27 -2.41
N THR A 120 -5.71 -3.25 -1.58
CA THR A 120 -4.36 -2.74 -1.23
C THR A 120 -3.47 -3.82 -0.60
N SER A 121 -4.00 -4.59 0.36
CA SER A 121 -3.31 -5.73 0.98
C SER A 121 -2.82 -6.76 -0.04
N LYS A 122 -3.70 -7.09 -1.00
CA LYS A 122 -3.41 -8.07 -2.06
C LYS A 122 -2.42 -7.55 -3.08
N LEU A 123 -2.54 -6.29 -3.49
CA LEU A 123 -1.59 -5.67 -4.42
C LEU A 123 -0.20 -5.64 -3.77
N SER A 124 -0.09 -5.24 -2.50
CA SER A 124 1.21 -5.22 -1.80
C SER A 124 1.90 -6.59 -1.81
N GLN A 125 1.20 -7.68 -1.47
CA GLN A 125 1.75 -9.04 -1.53
C GLN A 125 1.97 -9.53 -2.97
N GLY A 126 1.04 -9.23 -3.87
CA GLY A 126 1.10 -9.61 -5.28
C GLY A 126 2.30 -9.00 -5.99
N SER A 127 2.66 -7.74 -5.69
CA SER A 127 3.87 -7.11 -6.23
C SER A 127 5.14 -7.85 -5.76
N VAL A 128 5.20 -8.30 -4.50
CA VAL A 128 6.33 -9.08 -3.97
C VAL A 128 6.44 -10.42 -4.66
N GLU A 129 5.33 -11.15 -4.78
CA GLU A 129 5.28 -12.43 -5.50
C GLU A 129 5.74 -12.26 -6.95
N ALA A 130 5.16 -11.31 -7.68
CA ALA A 130 5.51 -11.04 -9.07
C ALA A 130 6.99 -10.65 -9.22
N TYR A 131 7.53 -9.86 -8.30
CA TYR A 131 8.94 -9.43 -8.34
C TYR A 131 9.89 -10.61 -8.16
N LEU A 132 9.62 -11.47 -7.18
CA LEU A 132 10.46 -12.64 -6.90
C LEU A 132 10.44 -13.65 -8.05
N LEU A 133 9.26 -13.88 -8.64
CA LEU A 133 9.11 -14.76 -9.80
C LEU A 133 9.81 -14.20 -11.03
N ALA A 134 9.66 -12.90 -11.31
CA ALA A 134 10.27 -12.26 -12.48
C ALA A 134 11.81 -12.24 -12.42
N ASN A 135 12.38 -12.13 -11.21
CA ASN A 135 13.82 -12.17 -11.00
C ASN A 135 14.39 -13.59 -10.83
N GLY A 136 13.52 -14.62 -10.79
CA GLY A 136 13.93 -16.00 -10.55
C GLY A 136 14.49 -16.26 -9.15
N GLU A 137 14.18 -15.38 -8.18
CA GLU A 137 14.55 -15.56 -6.77
C GLU A 137 13.65 -16.59 -6.07
N ALA A 138 12.45 -16.84 -6.62
CA ALA A 138 11.53 -17.88 -6.19
C ALA A 138 10.71 -18.45 -7.37
N ASP A 139 10.00 -19.54 -7.10
CA ASP A 139 8.96 -20.13 -7.95
C ASP A 139 7.63 -20.21 -7.19
N ASP A 140 6.55 -20.64 -7.86
CA ASP A 140 5.21 -20.74 -7.26
C ASP A 140 5.17 -21.59 -5.97
N ALA A 141 6.09 -22.55 -5.82
CA ALA A 141 6.15 -23.45 -4.68
C ALA A 141 6.93 -22.83 -3.50
N SER A 142 7.94 -22.01 -3.78
CA SER A 142 8.86 -21.46 -2.78
C SER A 142 8.55 -20.01 -2.40
N VAL A 143 7.83 -19.24 -3.23
CA VAL A 143 7.60 -17.80 -3.04
C VAL A 143 6.97 -17.45 -1.69
N LYS A 144 6.09 -18.31 -1.17
CA LYS A 144 5.43 -18.12 0.14
C LYS A 144 6.38 -18.21 1.34
N HIS A 145 7.54 -18.83 1.15
CA HIS A 145 8.57 -19.01 2.17
C HIS A 145 9.81 -18.15 1.88
N HIS A 146 9.75 -17.29 0.86
CA HIS A 146 10.82 -16.36 0.58
C HIS A 146 10.89 -15.29 1.69
N PRO A 147 12.08 -14.92 2.21
CA PRO A 147 12.19 -13.97 3.32
C PRO A 147 11.48 -12.63 3.07
N LEU A 148 11.51 -12.13 1.83
CA LEU A 148 10.82 -10.89 1.47
C LEU A 148 9.28 -11.01 1.55
N MET A 149 8.73 -12.16 1.17
CA MET A 149 7.29 -12.43 1.26
C MET A 149 6.87 -12.62 2.72
N GLU A 150 7.64 -13.39 3.50
CA GLU A 150 7.40 -13.56 4.93
C GLU A 150 7.44 -12.20 5.65
N PHE A 151 8.42 -11.37 5.33
CA PHE A 151 8.52 -10.01 5.88
C PHE A 151 7.32 -9.12 5.51
N GLU A 152 6.87 -9.14 4.26
CA GLU A 152 5.67 -8.38 3.86
C GLU A 152 4.41 -8.86 4.60
N VAL A 153 4.27 -10.17 4.82
CA VAL A 153 3.19 -10.74 5.63
C VAL A 153 3.31 -10.30 7.09
N GLU A 154 4.52 -10.31 7.66
CA GLU A 154 4.79 -9.85 9.03
C GLU A 154 4.42 -8.38 9.24
N VAL A 155 4.79 -7.49 8.31
CA VAL A 155 4.40 -6.07 8.36
C VAL A 155 2.88 -5.94 8.35
N GLN A 156 2.17 -6.66 7.48
CA GLN A 156 0.71 -6.62 7.45
C GLN A 156 0.08 -7.16 8.74
N GLN A 157 0.64 -8.21 9.34
CA GLN A 157 0.18 -8.70 10.63
C GLN A 157 0.42 -7.69 11.75
N ALA A 158 1.59 -7.03 11.78
CA ALA A 158 1.90 -6.00 12.78
C ALA A 158 0.96 -4.79 12.67
N LEU A 159 0.66 -4.35 11.44
CA LEU A 159 -0.33 -3.29 11.19
C LEU A 159 -1.72 -3.68 11.68
N LEU A 160 -2.16 -4.91 11.39
CA LEU A 160 -3.45 -5.42 11.88
C LEU A 160 -3.50 -5.48 13.40
N ASP A 161 -2.44 -6.01 14.02
CA ASP A 161 -2.33 -6.10 15.48
C ASP A 161 -2.41 -4.71 16.12
N GLU A 162 -1.81 -3.68 15.53
CA GLU A 162 -1.89 -2.30 16.02
C GLU A 162 -3.28 -1.68 15.80
N LEU A 163 -3.88 -1.87 14.63
CA LEU A 163 -5.17 -1.29 14.26
C LEU A 163 -6.34 -1.91 15.03
N GLU A 164 -6.24 -3.19 15.42
CA GLU A 164 -7.24 -3.88 16.21
C GLU A 164 -7.22 -3.49 17.70
N ARG A 165 -6.22 -2.72 18.15
CA ARG A 165 -6.14 -2.26 19.53
C ARG A 165 -7.25 -1.28 19.88
N ASP A 166 -7.69 -1.38 21.13
CA ASP A 166 -8.46 -0.33 21.78
C ASP A 166 -7.50 0.72 22.35
N ALA A 167 -7.13 1.68 21.49
CA ALA A 167 -6.23 2.78 21.81
C ALA A 167 -6.69 4.08 21.12
N ALA A 168 -6.16 5.20 21.58
CA ALA A 168 -6.48 6.50 20.99
C ALA A 168 -6.10 6.55 19.51
N ARG A 169 -7.03 7.01 18.65
CA ARG A 169 -6.88 7.08 17.18
C ARG A 169 -5.52 7.65 16.75
N ALA A 170 -5.13 8.79 17.30
CA ALA A 170 -3.87 9.45 16.93
C ALA A 170 -2.63 8.59 17.22
N LYS A 171 -2.65 7.82 18.31
CA LYS A 171 -1.56 6.91 18.67
C LYS A 171 -1.48 5.74 17.70
N VAL A 172 -2.62 5.15 17.36
CA VAL A 172 -2.69 4.04 16.39
C VAL A 172 -2.21 4.48 15.01
N ILE A 173 -2.62 5.67 14.54
CA ILE A 173 -2.16 6.26 13.27
C ILE A 173 -0.64 6.45 13.27
N ALA A 174 -0.08 7.05 14.33
CA ALA A 174 1.35 7.28 14.43
C ALA A 174 2.15 5.96 14.45
N ASN A 175 1.68 4.98 15.22
CA ASN A 175 2.30 3.66 15.29
C ASN A 175 2.23 2.91 13.95
N ALA A 176 1.09 2.96 13.26
CA ALA A 176 0.94 2.33 11.95
C ALA A 176 1.92 2.92 10.92
N ARG A 177 2.10 4.24 10.91
CA ARG A 177 3.11 4.89 10.08
C ARG A 177 4.53 4.45 10.44
N HIS A 178 4.84 4.34 11.73
CA HIS A 178 6.14 3.86 12.18
C HIS A 178 6.41 2.42 11.73
N ILE A 179 5.45 1.50 11.94
CA ILE A 179 5.55 0.10 11.51
C ILE A 179 5.83 0.00 10.00
N ALA A 180 5.17 0.83 9.18
CA ALA A 180 5.36 0.80 7.73
C ALA A 180 6.77 1.20 7.28
N LEU A 181 7.36 2.19 7.97
CA LEU A 181 8.61 2.85 7.56
C LEU A 181 9.84 2.36 8.30
N GLU A 182 9.70 1.67 9.44
CA GLU A 182 10.79 1.29 10.35
C GLU A 182 11.93 0.53 9.64
N ALA A 183 11.60 -0.34 8.68
CA ALA A 183 12.59 -1.13 7.98
C ALA A 183 13.34 -0.37 6.86
N GLY A 184 12.91 0.85 6.51
CA GLY A 184 13.57 1.65 5.48
C GLY A 184 13.57 1.01 4.09
N ILE A 185 12.60 0.13 3.81
CA ILE A 185 12.46 -0.53 2.50
C ILE A 185 11.01 -0.57 2.01
N SER A 186 10.83 -0.55 0.69
CA SER A 186 9.56 -0.78 0.00
C SER A 186 9.09 -2.24 0.17
N ASN A 187 7.87 -2.54 -0.27
CA ASN A 187 7.37 -3.92 -0.25
C ASN A 187 8.23 -4.88 -1.08
N ILE A 188 8.80 -4.43 -2.20
CA ILE A 188 9.72 -5.22 -3.05
C ILE A 188 11.21 -5.05 -2.67
N GLY A 189 11.52 -4.44 -1.53
CA GLY A 189 12.89 -4.37 -0.99
C GLY A 189 13.74 -3.19 -1.49
N LEU A 190 13.17 -2.19 -2.16
CA LEU A 190 13.89 -0.97 -2.53
C LEU A 190 14.15 -0.12 -1.29
N ALA A 191 15.37 0.39 -1.10
CA ALA A 191 15.66 1.29 0.01
C ALA A 191 14.83 2.58 -0.09
N LEU A 192 14.29 3.02 1.04
CA LEU A 192 13.68 4.34 1.18
C LEU A 192 14.83 5.33 1.37
N ASN A 193 14.93 6.32 0.47
CA ASN A 193 15.90 7.39 0.67
C ASN A 193 15.44 8.25 1.85
N ASP A 194 16.30 8.39 2.85
CA ASP A 194 16.14 9.36 3.94
C ASP A 194 16.43 10.76 3.35
N ASP A 195 15.38 11.49 2.96
CA ASP A 195 15.47 12.95 2.77
C ASP A 195 15.16 13.70 4.08
#